data_AF-A0A3B4GQM0-F1
#
_entry.id   AF-A0A3B4GQM0-F1
#
_cell.length_a   1.000
_cell.length_b   1.000
_cell.length_c   1.000
_cell.angle_alpha   90.00
_cell.angle_beta   90.00
_cell.angle_gamma   90.00
#
_symmetry.space_group_name_H-M   'P 1'
#
loop_
_entity.id
_entity.type
_entity.pdbx_description
1 polymer ?
#
loop_
_entity_poly.entity_id
_entity_poly.type
_entity_poly.pdbx_seq_one_letter_code
_entity_poly.pdbx_strand_id
1 'polypeptide(L)'
;MVWYHYAFSLSQLVKIHNSLTETPSWVALKLVDNDTCWKCHEEAGTLVHMLYTCRKNDYLWDGIINLVNDIFKLNRSKSPAVCVLGLLPDNSILSRRQRLWMRLAFITGCRIILRHWKSSSPCSLREWTEQMSKMALYERVV
;
A
#
# COMPACT_ATOMS: atom_id res chain seq x y z
N MET A 1 23.72 -4.61 -15.80
CA MET A 1 22.96 -3.38 -15.46
C MET A 1 21.77 -3.66 -14.53
N VAL A 2 21.86 -4.68 -13.66
CA VAL A 2 20.77 -5.08 -12.73
C VAL A 2 20.92 -4.44 -11.35
N TRP A 3 22.15 -4.07 -10.97
CA TRP A 3 22.50 -3.50 -9.65
C TRP A 3 21.89 -2.12 -9.37
N TYR A 4 21.68 -1.27 -10.38
CA TYR A 4 21.15 0.08 -10.17
C TYR A 4 19.67 0.10 -9.76
N HIS A 5 18.86 -0.84 -10.24
CA HIS A 5 17.46 -0.98 -9.81
C HIS A 5 17.35 -1.47 -8.36
N TYR A 6 18.25 -2.35 -7.91
CA TYR A 6 18.31 -2.80 -6.53
C TYR A 6 18.81 -1.71 -5.57
N ALA A 7 19.82 -0.92 -5.96
CA ALA A 7 20.33 0.18 -5.14
C ALA A 7 19.33 1.33 -4.97
N PHE A 8 18.56 1.65 -6.03
CA PHE A 8 17.46 2.63 -5.93
C PHE A 8 16.32 2.12 -5.04
N SER A 9 15.99 0.81 -5.13
CA SER A 9 15.02 0.18 -4.24
C SER A 9 15.51 0.12 -2.79
N LEU A 10 16.79 -0.14 -2.55
CA LEU A 10 17.38 -0.24 -1.21
C LEU A 10 17.46 1.12 -0.51
N SER A 11 17.82 2.20 -1.21
CA SER A 11 17.82 3.55 -0.62
C SER A 11 16.41 4.06 -0.29
N GLN A 12 15.41 3.72 -1.11
CA GLN A 12 14.01 3.97 -0.79
C GLN A 12 13.53 3.06 0.36
N LEU A 13 13.94 1.80 0.39
CA LEU A 13 13.64 0.87 1.48
C LEU A 13 14.29 1.32 2.80
N VAL A 14 15.50 1.89 2.79
CA VAL A 14 16.18 2.44 3.98
C VAL A 14 15.50 3.72 4.45
N LYS A 15 15.05 4.60 3.54
CA LYS A 15 14.23 5.76 3.91
C LYS A 15 12.88 5.34 4.51
N ILE A 16 12.26 4.30 3.94
CA ILE A 16 11.02 3.72 4.46
C ILE A 16 11.28 3.00 5.80
N HIS A 17 12.44 2.34 5.96
CA HIS A 17 12.88 1.71 7.21
C HIS A 17 13.17 2.74 8.31
N ASN A 18 13.83 3.84 8.02
CA ASN A 18 14.08 4.89 9.01
C ASN A 18 12.77 5.60 9.37
N SER A 19 11.87 5.82 8.40
CA SER A 19 10.49 6.27 8.62
C SER A 19 9.63 5.27 9.43
N LEU A 20 10.08 4.02 9.56
CA LEU A 20 9.39 2.91 10.20
C LEU A 20 9.77 2.76 11.68
N THR A 21 10.95 3.25 12.08
CA THR A 21 11.53 3.06 13.42
C THR A 21 11.67 4.36 14.22
N GLU A 22 11.59 5.52 13.59
CA GLU A 22 11.70 6.81 14.27
C GLU A 22 10.32 7.44 14.49
N THR A 23 10.18 8.16 15.62
CA THR A 23 9.05 9.06 15.89
C THR A 23 8.71 9.84 14.63
N PRO A 24 7.42 9.98 14.25
CA PRO A 24 7.04 10.69 13.04
C PRO A 24 7.73 12.06 13.02
N SER A 25 8.51 12.37 11.98
CA SER A 25 9.31 13.60 11.91
C SER A 25 8.49 14.86 12.17
N TRP A 26 7.17 14.80 11.91
CA TRP A 26 6.20 15.85 12.17
C TRP A 26 6.12 16.26 13.64
N VAL A 27 6.29 15.34 14.60
CA VAL A 27 6.30 15.69 16.04
C VAL A 27 7.64 16.32 16.43
N ALA A 28 8.75 15.81 15.90
CA ALA A 28 10.07 16.43 16.07
C ALA A 28 10.12 17.85 15.46
N LEU A 29 9.38 18.07 14.37
CA LEU A 29 9.21 19.37 13.71
C LEU A 29 8.12 20.26 14.36
N LYS A 30 7.46 19.80 15.45
CA LYS A 30 6.33 20.49 16.13
C LYS A 30 5.16 20.85 15.19
N LEU A 31 4.96 20.06 14.14
CA LEU A 31 3.85 20.23 13.20
C LEU A 31 2.57 19.54 13.69
N VAL A 32 2.69 18.65 14.68
CA VAL A 32 1.56 17.94 15.31
C VAL A 32 1.88 17.73 16.79
N ASP A 33 0.88 17.88 17.65
CA ASP A 33 1.03 17.75 19.11
C ASP A 33 1.15 16.29 19.59
N ASN A 34 0.76 15.33 18.75
CA ASN A 34 0.70 13.91 19.10
C ASN A 34 1.16 13.06 17.92
N ASP A 35 2.00 12.05 18.19
CA ASP A 35 2.50 11.10 17.19
C ASP A 35 1.57 9.92 16.96
N THR A 36 0.45 9.80 17.69
CA THR A 36 -0.49 8.70 17.49
C THR A 36 -1.14 8.70 16.12
N CYS A 37 -1.47 7.51 15.63
CA CYS A 37 -2.17 7.29 14.37
C CYS A 37 -3.54 7.98 14.38
N TRP A 38 -3.85 8.69 13.29
CA TRP A 38 -5.07 9.49 13.17
C TRP A 38 -6.34 8.63 12.97
N LYS A 39 -6.18 7.33 12.70
CA LYS A 39 -7.29 6.39 12.46
C LYS A 39 -7.62 5.55 13.69
N CYS A 40 -6.62 4.96 14.33
CA CYS A 40 -6.85 4.11 15.50
C CYS A 40 -6.68 4.84 16.82
N HIS A 41 -5.91 5.94 16.87
CA HIS A 41 -5.56 6.68 18.08
C HIS A 41 -4.89 5.84 19.18
N GLU A 42 -4.27 4.70 18.82
CA GLU A 42 -3.71 3.73 19.78
C GLU A 42 -2.20 3.53 19.63
N GLU A 43 -1.68 3.47 18.41
CA GLU A 43 -0.26 3.25 18.11
C GLU A 43 0.38 4.50 17.50
N ALA A 44 1.71 4.56 17.47
CA ALA A 44 2.44 5.59 16.74
C ALA A 44 2.07 5.58 15.24
N GLY A 45 1.74 6.75 14.71
CA GLY A 45 1.40 7.01 13.31
C GLY A 45 2.62 6.97 12.40
N THR A 46 3.32 5.84 12.36
CA THR A 46 4.37 5.60 11.36
C THR A 46 3.74 5.39 9.99
N LEU A 47 4.51 5.62 8.92
CA LEU A 47 4.00 5.48 7.56
C LEU A 47 3.43 4.08 7.30
N VAL A 48 4.10 3.03 7.76
CA VAL A 48 3.64 1.65 7.56
C VAL A 48 2.49 1.30 8.50
N HIS A 49 2.43 1.86 9.71
CA HIS A 49 1.22 1.72 10.51
C HIS A 49 0.03 2.32 9.77
N MET A 50 0.13 3.58 9.36
CA MET A 50 -0.96 4.30 8.69
C MET A 50 -1.35 3.70 7.34
N LEU A 51 -0.43 3.07 6.61
CA LEU A 51 -0.71 2.43 5.32
C LEU A 51 -1.05 0.94 5.40
N TYR A 52 -0.60 0.21 6.44
CA TYR A 52 -0.69 -1.25 6.46
C TYR A 52 -1.03 -1.82 7.83
N THR A 53 -0.22 -1.65 8.88
CA THR A 53 -0.46 -2.38 10.15
C THR A 53 -1.61 -1.84 10.98
N CYS A 54 -2.14 -0.65 10.68
CA CYS A 54 -3.33 -0.15 11.35
C CYS A 54 -4.52 -1.08 11.06
N ARG A 55 -5.12 -1.63 12.12
CA ARG A 55 -6.31 -2.50 12.05
C ARG A 55 -7.48 -1.91 11.26
N LYS A 56 -7.57 -0.58 11.15
CA LYS A 56 -8.60 0.12 10.38
C LYS A 56 -8.45 -0.08 8.86
N ASN A 57 -7.28 -0.53 8.40
CA ASN A 57 -7.00 -0.82 7.00
C ASN A 57 -7.15 -2.31 6.65
N ASP A 58 -7.32 -3.20 7.62
CA ASP A 58 -7.36 -4.66 7.39
C ASP A 58 -8.47 -5.05 6.43
N TYR A 59 -9.67 -4.51 6.62
CA TYR A 59 -10.81 -4.78 5.74
C TYR A 59 -10.50 -4.49 4.26
N LEU A 60 -9.80 -3.38 3.98
CA LEU A 60 -9.40 -3.04 2.63
C LEU A 60 -8.34 -4.02 2.11
N TRP A 61 -7.28 -4.27 2.89
CA TRP A 61 -6.17 -5.11 2.45
C TRP A 61 -6.58 -6.57 2.25
N ASP A 62 -7.38 -7.12 3.16
CA ASP A 62 -7.91 -8.48 3.05
C ASP A 62 -8.82 -8.58 1.83
N GLY A 63 -9.69 -7.59 1.61
CA GLY A 63 -10.52 -7.52 0.41
C GLY A 63 -9.72 -7.51 -0.89
N ILE A 64 -8.69 -6.67 -0.98
CA ILE A 64 -7.82 -6.59 -2.16
C ILE A 64 -7.07 -7.91 -2.37
N ILE A 65 -6.47 -8.48 -1.32
CA ILE A 65 -5.66 -9.70 -1.42
C ILE A 65 -6.52 -10.90 -1.80
N ASN A 66 -7.71 -11.04 -1.21
CA ASN A 66 -8.64 -12.11 -1.58
C ASN A 66 -9.04 -12.00 -3.05
N LEU A 67 -9.40 -10.80 -3.52
CA LEU A 67 -9.79 -10.59 -4.90
C LEU A 67 -8.62 -10.82 -5.88
N VAL A 68 -7.41 -10.40 -5.53
CA VAL A 68 -6.19 -10.67 -6.32
C VAL A 68 -5.91 -12.18 -6.40
N ASN A 69 -6.02 -12.89 -5.27
CA ASN A 69 -5.85 -14.34 -5.20
C ASN A 69 -6.90 -15.06 -6.05
N ASP A 70 -8.16 -14.63 -5.99
CA ASP A 70 -9.26 -15.23 -6.75
C ASP A 70 -9.12 -15.05 -8.26
N ILE A 71 -8.71 -13.85 -8.71
CA ILE A 71 -8.53 -13.51 -10.12
C ILE A 71 -7.36 -14.30 -10.72
N PHE A 72 -6.22 -14.34 -10.04
CA PHE A 72 -5.01 -14.95 -10.58
C PHE A 72 -4.76 -16.38 -10.11
N LYS A 73 -5.69 -16.96 -9.32
CA LYS A 73 -5.57 -18.30 -8.71
C LYS A 73 -4.28 -18.46 -7.93
N LEU A 74 -4.02 -17.49 -7.05
CA LEU A 74 -2.85 -17.43 -6.19
C LEU A 74 -3.26 -17.71 -4.74
N ASN A 75 -2.29 -18.05 -3.89
CA ASN A 75 -2.47 -18.19 -2.45
C ASN A 75 -1.49 -17.27 -1.71
N ARG A 76 -1.59 -15.96 -1.93
CA ARG A 76 -0.70 -14.98 -1.29
C ARG A 76 -1.29 -14.47 0.02
N SER A 77 -0.44 -14.29 1.01
CA SER A 77 -0.76 -13.52 2.21
C SER A 77 -0.52 -12.02 1.98
N LYS A 78 -1.24 -11.18 2.72
CA LYS A 78 -0.90 -9.75 2.81
C LYS A 78 0.46 -9.57 3.47
N SER A 79 1.27 -8.66 2.97
CA SER A 79 2.53 -8.25 3.59
C SER A 79 2.81 -6.78 3.26
N PRO A 80 3.59 -6.05 4.08
CA PRO A 80 3.96 -4.67 3.76
C PRO A 80 4.68 -4.56 2.40
N ALA A 81 5.53 -5.54 2.05
CA ALA A 81 6.24 -5.57 0.78
C ALA A 81 5.28 -5.65 -0.42
N VAL A 82 4.21 -6.44 -0.32
CA VAL A 82 3.21 -6.56 -1.40
C VAL A 82 2.27 -5.36 -1.39
N CYS A 83 1.65 -5.06 -0.24
CA CYS A 83 0.58 -4.07 -0.11
C CYS A 83 1.08 -2.63 -0.26
N VAL A 84 2.19 -2.28 0.39
CA VAL A 84 2.72 -0.91 0.40
C VAL A 84 3.67 -0.68 -0.77
N LEU A 85 4.54 -1.64 -1.07
CA LEU A 85 5.61 -1.47 -2.06
C LEU A 85 5.29 -2.07 -3.44
N GLY A 86 4.23 -2.88 -3.57
CA GLY A 86 3.93 -3.57 -4.82
C GLY A 86 5.02 -4.56 -5.24
N LEU A 87 5.84 -5.02 -4.31
CA LEU A 87 6.91 -5.99 -4.57
C LEU A 87 6.28 -7.37 -4.71
N LEU A 88 6.20 -7.82 -5.96
CA LEU A 88 5.78 -9.17 -6.30
C LEU A 88 7.02 -10.05 -6.38
N PRO A 89 7.04 -11.21 -5.69
CA PRO A 89 8.18 -12.12 -5.81
C PRO A 89 8.34 -12.59 -7.27
N ASP A 90 9.58 -12.81 -7.67
CA ASP A 90 9.99 -13.01 -9.08
C ASP A 90 9.71 -14.42 -9.61
N ASN A 91 8.93 -15.21 -8.85
CA ASN A 91 8.53 -16.58 -9.16
C ASN A 91 7.47 -16.62 -10.27
N SER A 92 7.93 -16.30 -11.49
CA SER A 92 7.55 -16.68 -12.88
C SER A 92 6.13 -17.09 -13.31
N ILE A 93 5.11 -17.13 -12.45
CA ILE A 93 3.76 -17.58 -12.82
C ILE A 93 2.96 -16.48 -13.56
N LEU A 94 3.28 -15.21 -13.30
CA LEU A 94 2.51 -14.08 -13.81
C LEU A 94 3.16 -13.47 -15.06
N SER A 95 2.33 -13.07 -16.03
CA SER A 95 2.79 -12.29 -17.18
C SER A 95 3.15 -10.86 -16.78
N ARG A 96 3.89 -10.14 -17.64
CA ARG A 96 4.23 -8.73 -17.43
C ARG A 96 2.99 -7.86 -17.21
N ARG A 97 1.91 -8.13 -17.95
CA ARG A 97 0.64 -7.40 -17.84
C ARG A 97 -0.06 -7.68 -16.51
N GLN A 98 -0.07 -8.93 -16.07
CA GLN A 98 -0.65 -9.30 -14.77
C GLN A 98 0.14 -8.67 -13.61
N ARG A 99 1.47 -8.67 -13.67
CA ARG A 99 2.31 -7.97 -12.69
C ARG A 99 2.04 -6.47 -12.64
N LEU A 100 1.89 -5.83 -13.80
CA LEU A 100 1.56 -4.41 -13.87
C LEU A 100 0.19 -4.14 -13.23
N TRP A 101 -0.83 -4.93 -13.60
CA TRP A 101 -2.16 -4.81 -13.02
C TRP A 101 -2.16 -4.97 -11.50
N MET A 102 -1.42 -5.96 -10.97
CA MET A 102 -1.28 -6.17 -9.53
C MET A 102 -0.57 -5.00 -8.84
N ARG A 103 0.48 -4.42 -9.44
CA ARG A 103 1.12 -3.21 -8.89
C ARG A 103 0.13 -2.05 -8.83
N LEU A 104 -0.65 -1.84 -9.89
CA LEU A 104 -1.70 -0.81 -9.93
C LEU A 104 -2.77 -1.07 -8.86
N ALA A 105 -3.17 -2.32 -8.66
CA ALA A 105 -4.10 -2.73 -7.59
C ALA A 105 -3.61 -2.30 -6.20
N PHE A 106 -2.37 -2.65 -5.84
CA PHE A 106 -1.83 -2.31 -4.51
C PHE A 106 -1.55 -0.81 -4.33
N ILE A 107 -1.03 -0.14 -5.36
CA ILE A 107 -0.85 1.32 -5.36
C ILE A 107 -2.20 2.04 -5.19
N THR A 108 -3.25 1.54 -5.82
CA THR A 108 -4.61 2.09 -5.67
C THR A 108 -5.15 1.89 -4.25
N GLY A 109 -4.83 0.75 -3.61
CA GLY A 109 -5.11 0.52 -2.19
C GLY A 109 -4.48 1.59 -1.31
N CYS A 110 -3.18 1.84 -1.49
CA CYS A 110 -2.46 2.91 -0.78
C CYS A 110 -3.10 4.29 -1.03
N ARG A 111 -3.46 4.60 -2.28
CA ARG A 111 -4.11 5.88 -2.62
C ARG A 111 -5.43 6.08 -1.89
N ILE A 112 -6.23 5.03 -1.72
CA ILE A 112 -7.49 5.11 -0.98
C ILE A 112 -7.24 5.36 0.50
N ILE A 113 -6.27 4.66 1.09
CA ILE A 113 -5.90 4.90 2.48
C ILE A 113 -5.42 6.34 2.68
N LEU A 114 -4.59 6.85 1.77
CA LEU A 114 -4.09 8.22 1.80
C LEU A 114 -5.21 9.26 1.61
N ARG A 115 -6.20 9.01 0.74
CA ARG A 115 -7.37 9.89 0.58
C ARG A 115 -8.16 10.03 1.89
N HIS A 116 -8.29 8.94 2.63
CA HIS A 116 -8.98 8.91 3.92
C HIS A 116 -8.02 9.03 5.11
N TRP A 117 -6.77 9.49 4.91
CA TRP A 117 -5.72 9.50 5.95
C TRP A 117 -6.20 10.15 7.23
N LYS A 118 -6.81 11.34 7.12
CA LYS A 118 -7.25 12.18 8.25
C LYS A 118 -8.68 11.88 8.68
N SER A 119 -9.34 10.95 8.00
CA SER A 119 -10.75 10.64 8.21
C SER A 119 -10.90 9.35 9.00
N SER A 120 -11.86 9.36 9.92
CA SER A 120 -12.35 8.16 10.62
C SER A 120 -13.18 7.25 9.72
N SER A 121 -13.50 7.68 8.49
CA SER A 121 -14.22 6.86 7.52
C SER A 121 -13.46 5.57 7.20
N PRO A 122 -14.16 4.42 7.17
CA PRO A 122 -13.54 3.16 6.79
C PRO A 122 -13.13 3.18 5.33
N CYS A 123 -11.95 2.68 5.03
CA CYS A 123 -11.49 2.52 3.65
C CYS A 123 -12.33 1.43 2.96
N SER A 124 -12.93 1.78 1.81
CA SER A 124 -13.92 0.93 1.15
C SER A 124 -13.32 0.14 -0.01
N LEU A 125 -13.50 -1.18 0.00
CA LEU A 125 -13.20 -2.05 -1.14
C LEU A 125 -14.04 -1.69 -2.37
N ARG A 126 -15.25 -1.15 -2.18
CA ARG A 126 -16.10 -0.68 -3.28
C ARG A 126 -15.44 0.51 -3.99
N GLU A 127 -14.98 1.50 -3.23
CA GLU A 127 -14.25 2.64 -3.80
C GLU A 127 -13.01 2.16 -4.56
N TRP A 128 -12.28 1.19 -4.01
CA TRP A 128 -11.13 0.58 -4.68
C TRP A 128 -11.49 -0.06 -6.01
N THR A 129 -12.57 -0.84 -6.05
CA THR A 129 -13.05 -1.50 -7.25
C THR A 129 -13.48 -0.48 -8.32
N GLU A 130 -14.15 0.60 -7.92
CA GLU A 130 -14.53 1.71 -8.80
C GLU A 130 -13.29 2.40 -9.39
N GLN A 131 -12.24 2.64 -8.59
CA GLN A 131 -10.99 3.23 -9.08
C GLN A 131 -10.27 2.31 -10.07
N MET A 132 -10.18 1.00 -9.77
CA MET A 132 -9.58 0.03 -10.68
C MET A 132 -10.33 -0.06 -12.01
N SER A 133 -11.66 -0.02 -11.97
CA SER A 133 -12.50 -0.04 -13.17
C SER A 133 -12.27 1.20 -14.04
N LYS A 134 -12.18 2.39 -13.43
CA LYS A 134 -11.85 3.64 -14.14
C LYS A 134 -10.48 3.56 -14.82
N MET A 135 -9.46 3.07 -14.13
CA MET A 135 -8.12 2.91 -14.72
C MET A 135 -8.12 1.95 -15.92
N ALA A 136 -8.85 0.84 -15.83
CA ALA A 136 -8.96 -0.13 -16.93
C ALA A 136 -9.64 0.47 -18.18
N LEU A 137 -10.56 1.41 -18.02
CA LEU A 137 -11.18 2.13 -19.14
C LEU A 137 -10.16 3.03 -19.85
N TYR A 138 -9.32 3.76 -19.11
CA TYR A 138 -8.28 4.61 -19.71
C TYR A 138 -7.23 3.80 -20.49
N GLU A 139 -6.86 2.61 -20.03
CA GLU A 139 -5.94 1.71 -20.75
C GLU A 139 -6.50 1.17 -22.08
N ARG A 140 -7.81 1.26 -22.33
CA ARG A 140 -8.44 0.84 -23.59
C ARG A 140 -8.61 1.98 -24.60
N VAL A 141 -8.52 3.22 -24.13
CA VAL A 141 -8.66 4.43 -24.96
C VAL A 141 -7.32 4.86 -25.57
N VAL A 142 -6.20 4.37 -25.03
CA VAL A 142 -4.83 4.52 -25.54
C VAL A 142 -4.45 3.31 -26.38
#